data_AF-A0A2N0D961-F1
#
_entry.id   AF-A0A2N0D961-F1
#
_cell.length_a   1.000
_cell.length_b   1.000
_cell.length_c   1.000
_cell.angle_alpha   90.00
_cell.angle_beta   90.00
_cell.angle_gamma   90.00
#
_symmetry.space_group_name_H-M   'P 1'
#
loop_
_entity.id
_entity.type
_entity.pdbx_description
1 polymer ?
#
loop_
_entity_poly.entity_id
_entity_poly.type
_entity_poly.pdbx_seq_one_letter_code
_entity_poly.pdbx_strand_id
1 'polypeptide(L)' 'MQTSLPHLIRLTVVFAVVGLAVAGCGRKGDLDPPSAMATKEGDVSKPTKQPGAVDRPFLLDPLL' A
#
# COMPACT_ATOMS: atom_id res chain seq x y z
N MET A 1 25.12 -8.73 -24.63
CA MET A 1 25.05 -9.64 -23.47
C MET A 1 24.06 -10.74 -23.81
N GLN A 2 24.53 -11.95 -24.14
CA GLN A 2 23.66 -13.07 -24.46
C GLN A 2 23.28 -13.75 -23.13
N THR A 3 22.12 -13.42 -22.58
CA THR A 3 21.63 -14.07 -21.36
C THR A 3 21.28 -15.51 -21.71
N SER A 4 21.97 -16.45 -21.08
CA SER A 4 21.69 -17.86 -21.31
C SER A 4 20.30 -18.21 -20.76
N LEU A 5 19.59 -19.10 -21.45
CA LEU A 5 18.27 -19.60 -21.03
C LEU A 5 18.22 -20.01 -19.53
N PRO A 6 19.23 -20.71 -18.94
CA PRO A 6 19.21 -21.00 -17.51
C PRO A 6 19.35 -19.76 -16.61
N HIS A 7 20.01 -18.70 -17.08
CA HIS A 7 20.07 -17.43 -16.33
C HIS A 7 18.71 -16.74 -16.29
N LEU A 8 17.96 -16.76 -17.39
CA LEU A 8 16.60 -16.20 -17.43
C LEU A 8 15.66 -16.96 -16.50
N ILE A 9 15.69 -18.30 -16.51
CA ILE A 9 14.87 -19.14 -15.62
C ILE A 9 15.18 -18.86 -14.15
N ARG A 10 16.46 -18.75 -13.79
CA ARG A 10 16.85 -18.43 -12.40
C ARG A 10 16.32 -17.06 -11.98
N LEU A 11 16.42 -16.07 -12.85
CA LEU A 11 16.02 -14.70 -12.55
C LEU A 11 14.49 -14.59 -12.37
N THR A 12 13.71 -15.25 -13.23
CA THR A 12 12.24 -15.26 -13.09
C THR A 12 11.79 -15.97 -11.81
N VAL A 13 12.43 -17.09 -11.43
CA VAL A 13 12.13 -17.78 -10.17
C VAL A 13 12.42 -16.89 -8.96
N VAL A 14 13.55 -16.18 -8.94
CA VAL A 14 13.91 -15.25 -7.84
C VAL A 14 12.86 -14.14 -7.72
N PHE A 15 12.49 -13.50 -8.83
CA PHE A 15 11.49 -12.44 -8.82
C PHE A 15 10.11 -12.94 -8.38
N ALA A 16 9.70 -14.15 -8.79
CA ALA A 16 8.43 -14.73 -8.37
C ALA A 16 8.37 -14.97 -6.85
N VAL A 17 9.45 -15.49 -6.26
CA VAL A 17 9.53 -15.73 -4.81
C VAL A 17 9.49 -14.41 -4.04
N VAL A 18 10.24 -13.40 -4.49
CA VAL A 18 10.24 -12.07 -3.85
C VAL A 18 8.86 -11.42 -3.94
N GLY A 19 8.21 -11.48 -5.11
CA GLY A 19 6.86 -10.95 -5.31
C GLY A 19 5.83 -11.61 -4.40
N LEU A 20 5.88 -12.94 -4.25
CA LEU A 20 5.02 -13.68 -3.32
C LEU A 20 5.27 -13.31 -1.86
N ALA A 21 6.54 -13.17 -1.46
CA ALA A 21 6.90 -12.81 -0.10
C ALA A 21 6.39 -11.42 0.27
N VAL A 22 6.58 -10.41 -0.59
CA VAL A 22 6.10 -9.04 -0.32
C VAL A 22 4.57 -8.96 -0.32
N ALA A 23 3.90 -9.66 -1.25
CA ALA A 23 2.44 -9.72 -1.28
C ALA A 23 1.86 -10.47 -0.06
N GLY A 24 2.55 -11.51 0.41
CA GLY A 24 2.13 -12.34 1.54
C GLY A 24 2.43 -11.74 2.91
N CYS A 25 3.58 -11.08 3.08
CA CYS A 25 4.00 -10.49 4.36
C CYS A 25 3.23 -9.20 4.72
N GLY A 26 2.51 -8.58 3.77
CA GLY A 26 1.75 -7.34 4.01
C GLY A 26 0.24 -7.50 4.21
N ARG A 27 -0.32 -8.72 4.11
CA ARG A 27 -1.78 -8.95 4.02
C ARG A 27 -2.43 -9.54 5.27
N LYS A 28 -1.71 -9.66 6.39
CA LYS A 28 -2.25 -10.27 7.61
C LYS A 28 -1.93 -9.48 8.88
N GLY A 29 -2.47 -8.26 8.94
CA GLY A 29 -2.80 -7.61 10.20
C GLY A 29 -4.32 -7.51 10.26
N ASP A 30 -4.92 -7.84 11.40
CA ASP A 30 -6.31 -7.46 11.64
C ASP A 30 -6.38 -5.95 11.48
N LEU A 31 -7.27 -5.46 10.62
CA LEU A 31 -7.54 -4.04 10.59
C LEU A 31 -8.15 -3.73 11.96
N ASP A 32 -7.48 -2.92 12.77
CA ASP A 32 -8.02 -2.49 14.06
C ASP A 32 -9.49 -2.11 13.84
N PRO A 33 -10.43 -2.76 14.55
CA PRO A 33 -11.84 -2.52 14.30
C PRO A 33 -12.08 -1.02 14.45
N PRO A 34 -12.81 -0.39 13.50
CA PRO A 34 -13.05 1.04 13.56
C PRO A 34 -13.63 1.34 14.94
N SER A 35 -12.95 2.19 15.71
CA SER A 35 -13.38 2.53 17.06
C SER A 35 -14.87 2.89 16.97
N ALA A 36 -15.71 2.33 17.86
CA ALA A 36 -17.16 2.55 17.80
C ALA A 36 -17.54 4.04 17.96
N MET A 37 -16.58 4.94 18.19
CA MET A 37 -16.73 6.40 18.15
C MET A 37 -16.66 6.99 16.74
N ALA A 38 -16.05 6.31 15.76
CA ALA A 38 -15.94 6.78 14.37
C ALA A 38 -17.25 6.64 13.57
N THR A 39 -18.22 5.87 14.07
CA THR A 39 -19.51 5.63 13.40
C THR A 39 -20.69 6.28 14.12
N LYS A 40 -20.47 6.97 15.25
CA LYS A 40 -21.54 7.55 16.06
C LYS A 40 -21.96 8.94 15.60
N GLU A 41 -21.10 9.67 14.89
CA GLU A 41 -21.41 11.01 14.42
C GLU A 41 -20.71 11.26 13.07
N GLY A 42 -21.49 11.46 12.01
CA GLY A 42 -20.97 12.00 10.77
C GLY A 42 -21.39 11.22 9.54
N ASP A 43 -22.44 11.72 8.91
CA ASP A 43 -22.62 11.71 7.46
C ASP A 43 -21.30 11.45 6.71
N VAL A 44 -21.26 10.37 5.94
CA VAL A 44 -20.09 9.87 5.19
C VAL A 44 -19.59 10.87 4.11
N SER A 45 -20.24 12.02 3.97
CA SER A 45 -19.91 13.06 2.98
C SER A 45 -19.02 14.18 3.52
N LYS A 46 -18.61 14.19 4.81
CA LYS A 46 -17.77 15.28 5.36
C LYS A 46 -16.35 14.83 5.71
N PRO A 47 -15.30 15.53 5.22
CA PRO A 47 -13.93 15.19 5.57
C PRO A 47 -13.69 15.42 7.06
N THR A 48 -13.32 14.38 7.79
CA THR A 48 -12.86 14.49 9.18
C THR A 48 -11.46 15.11 9.19
N LYS A 49 -11.33 16.31 9.76
CA LYS A 49 -10.06 17.02 9.88
C LYS A 49 -9.21 16.35 10.97
N GLN A 50 -8.18 15.59 10.57
CA GLN A 50 -7.23 14.97 11.49
C GLN A 50 -6.42 16.04 12.24
N PRO A 51 -6.30 15.96 13.58
CA PRO A 51 -5.44 16.87 14.34
C PRO A 51 -3.98 16.63 13.95
N GLY A 52 -3.30 17.67 13.45
CA GLY A 52 -1.90 17.58 13.00
C GLY A 52 -1.72 17.35 11.49
N ALA A 53 -2.79 17.40 10.70
CA ALA A 53 -2.69 17.55 9.25
C ALA A 53 -2.08 18.92 8.92
N VAL A 54 -0.75 18.98 8.90
CA VAL A 54 -0.03 20.05 8.20
C VAL A 54 -0.40 19.90 6.73
N ASP A 55 -0.96 20.95 6.14
CA ASP A 55 -1.23 21.03 4.70
C ASP A 55 0.11 21.00 3.95
N ARG A 56 0.61 19.78 3.67
CA ARG A 56 1.80 19.57 2.84
C ARG A 56 1.30 19.19 1.45
N PRO A 57 1.66 19.95 0.40
CA PRO A 57 1.26 19.62 -0.94
C PRO A 57 1.73 18.21 -1.29
N PHE A 58 0.86 17.44 -1.94
CA PHE A 58 1.24 16.12 -2.39
C PHE A 58 2.24 16.30 -3.54
N LEU A 59 3.34 15.54 -3.53
CA LEU A 59 4.40 15.70 -4.54
C LEU A 59 3.88 15.50 -5.98
N LEU A 60 2.75 14.79 -6.13
CA LEU A 60 2.08 14.55 -7.41
C LEU A 60 0.91 15.49 -7.69
N ASP A 61 0.61 16.47 -6.84
CA ASP A 61 -0.39 17.53 -7.14
C ASP A 61 -0.13 18.25 -8.48
N PRO A 62 1.12 18.47 -8.94
CA PRO A 62 1.37 19.09 -10.25
C PRO A 62 1.05 18.19 -11.46
N LEU A 63 0.73 16.90 -11.24
CA LEU A 63 0.50 15.91 -12.30
C LEU A 63 -0.98 15.48 -12.42
N LEU A 64 -1.86 16.06 -11.60
CA LEU A 64 -3.32 15.91 -11.65
C LEU A 64 -3.95 17.17 -12.23
#